data_AF-A0AAV7T7M1-F1
#
_entry.id   AF-A0AAV7T7M1-F1
#
_cell.length_a   1.000
_cell.length_b   1.000
_cell.length_c   1.000
_cell.angle_alpha   90.00
_cell.angle_beta   90.00
_cell.angle_gamma   90.00
#
_symmetry.space_group_name_H-M   'P 1'
#
loop_
_entity.id
_entity.type
_entity.pdbx_description
1 polymer ?
#
loop_
_entity_poly.entity_id
_entity_poly.type
_entity_poly.pdbx_seq_one_letter_code
_entity_poly.pdbx_strand_id
1 'polypeptide(L)'
;MVIREQGGNTAVTVKDARGEDLTTHEDILRCFTEFYSTLYMQQDGHDEAGIATILDEVQPPVVDDNMREMLNALTDESDKRWPIKQMNTGKTPGNDGLTNEFFKEYVDLLCTLLLAMY
;
A
#
# COMPACT_ATOMS: atom_id res chain seq x y z
N MET A 1 6.99 -12.66 5.83
CA MET A 1 7.80 -12.23 6.98
C MET A 1 6.87 -11.69 8.06
N VAL A 2 6.87 -12.26 9.26
CA VAL A 2 5.98 -11.87 10.38
C VAL A 2 6.84 -11.73 11.62
N ILE A 3 6.81 -10.55 12.25
CA ILE A 3 7.50 -10.28 13.52
C ILE A 3 6.47 -10.49 14.64
N ARG A 4 6.80 -11.35 15.62
CA ARG A 4 5.97 -11.55 16.82
C ARG A 4 6.74 -11.08 18.04
N GLU A 5 6.20 -10.08 18.73
CA GLU A 5 6.67 -9.71 20.07
C GLU A 5 6.03 -10.64 21.11
N GLN A 6 6.84 -11.20 22.00
CA GLN A 6 6.35 -11.78 23.25
C GLN A 6 6.79 -10.88 24.41
N GLY A 7 5.82 -10.45 25.22
CA GLY A 7 6.04 -9.51 26.32
C GLY A 7 6.99 -10.08 27.39
N GLY A 8 7.95 -9.24 27.80
CA GLY A 8 8.75 -9.42 29.02
C GLY A 8 10.25 -9.59 28.84
N ASN A 9 10.73 -10.03 27.67
CA ASN A 9 12.14 -10.07 27.29
C ASN A 9 12.21 -10.07 25.76
N THR A 10 12.83 -9.05 25.16
CA THR A 10 12.78 -8.79 23.71
C THR A 10 13.61 -9.79 22.91
N ALA A 11 13.12 -11.03 22.78
CA ALA A 11 13.63 -11.98 21.81
C ALA A 11 12.92 -11.73 20.48
N VAL A 12 13.61 -11.08 19.55
CA VAL A 12 13.12 -10.88 18.19
C VAL A 12 13.25 -12.20 17.44
N THR A 13 12.13 -12.84 17.15
CA THR A 13 12.09 -14.05 16.31
C THR A 13 11.62 -13.69 14.91
N VAL A 14 12.37 -14.12 13.90
CA VAL A 14 12.08 -13.86 12.49
C VAL A 14 11.89 -15.19 11.77
N LYS A 15 10.83 -15.32 10.98
CA LYS A 15 10.64 -16.48 10.11
C LYS A 15 11.37 -16.31 8.79
N ASP A 16 12.20 -17.29 8.43
CA ASP A 16 12.85 -17.36 7.13
C ASP A 16 11.85 -17.76 6.01
N ALA A 17 12.33 -17.86 4.77
CA ALA A 17 11.53 -18.33 3.63
C ALA A 17 11.11 -19.82 3.78
N ARG A 18 11.86 -20.58 4.58
CA ARG A 18 11.59 -21.93 5.12
C ARG A 18 10.32 -22.02 6.00
N GLY A 19 9.99 -20.91 6.67
CA GLY A 19 9.05 -20.88 7.79
C GLY A 19 9.70 -21.19 9.15
N GLU A 20 11.02 -21.38 9.19
CA GLU A 20 11.83 -21.66 10.37
C GLU A 20 12.06 -20.42 11.20
N ASP A 21 12.09 -20.58 12.52
CA ASP A 21 12.26 -19.48 13.48
C ASP A 21 13.75 -19.18 13.71
N LEU A 22 14.19 -17.99 13.28
CA LEU A 22 15.52 -17.45 13.52
C LEU A 22 15.51 -16.54 14.76
N THR A 23 16.48 -16.75 15.64
CA THR A 23 16.55 -16.05 16.95
C THR A 23 17.91 -15.41 17.21
N THR A 24 18.95 -15.76 16.44
CA THR A 24 20.29 -15.17 16.60
C THR A 24 20.42 -13.91 15.75
N HIS A 25 21.21 -12.94 16.23
CA HIS A 25 21.42 -11.68 15.53
C HIS A 25 22.03 -11.89 14.13
N GLU A 26 23.00 -12.79 13.99
CA GLU A 26 23.65 -13.10 12.72
C GLU A 26 22.69 -13.76 11.72
N ASP A 27 21.87 -14.71 12.18
CA ASP A 27 20.89 -15.38 11.33
C ASP A 27 19.82 -14.43 10.84
N ILE A 28 19.35 -13.54 11.72
CA ILE A 28 18.39 -12.49 11.38
C ILE A 28 19.01 -11.55 10.34
N LEU A 29 20.21 -11.02 10.58
CA LEU A 29 20.86 -10.12 9.63
C LEU A 29 21.09 -10.76 8.26
N ARG A 30 21.52 -12.03 8.24
CA ARG A 30 21.68 -12.80 7.00
C ARG A 30 20.35 -12.95 6.27
N CYS A 31 19.28 -13.33 6.96
CA CYS A 31 17.95 -13.48 6.38
C CYS A 31 17.47 -12.17 5.74
N PHE A 32 17.65 -11.04 6.43
CA PHE A 32 17.31 -9.71 5.89
C PHE A 32 18.17 -9.35 4.68
N THR A 33 19.48 -9.61 4.75
CA THR A 33 20.42 -9.32 3.67
C THR A 33 20.06 -10.11 2.42
N GLU A 34 19.81 -11.42 2.55
CA GLU A 34 19.41 -12.29 1.44
C GLU A 34 18.06 -11.88 0.84
N PHE A 35 17.08 -11.56 1.69
CA PHE A 35 15.76 -11.12 1.24
C PHE A 35 15.84 -9.84 0.41
N TYR A 36 16.45 -8.78 0.96
CA TYR A 36 16.51 -7.49 0.27
C TYR A 36 17.49 -7.51 -0.90
N SER A 37 18.59 -8.26 -0.82
CA SER A 37 19.48 -8.44 -1.98
C SER A 37 18.72 -9.12 -3.11
N THR A 38 17.96 -10.16 -2.83
CA THR A 38 17.12 -10.81 -3.86
C THR A 38 16.07 -9.84 -4.40
N LEU A 39 15.31 -9.17 -3.52
CA LEU A 39 14.24 -8.25 -3.91
C LEU A 39 14.72 -7.13 -4.85
N TYR A 40 15.90 -6.56 -4.57
CA TYR A 40 16.43 -5.43 -5.33
C TYR A 40 17.42 -5.85 -6.44
N MET A 41 17.96 -7.07 -6.44
CA MET A 41 18.77 -7.63 -7.54
C MET A 41 17.94 -8.37 -8.59
N GLN A 42 16.69 -8.73 -8.28
CA GLN A 42 15.71 -9.20 -9.26
C GLN A 42 15.36 -8.04 -10.22
N GLN A 43 16.26 -7.78 -11.17
CA GLN A 43 15.92 -7.16 -12.45
C GLN A 43 15.36 -8.23 -13.38
N ASP A 44 14.27 -8.89 -13.01
CA ASP A 44 13.63 -9.80 -13.95
C ASP A 44 12.59 -9.04 -14.76
N GLY A 45 12.83 -9.06 -16.07
CA GLY A 45 11.97 -8.52 -17.10
C GLY A 45 10.53 -8.89 -16.84
N HIS A 46 9.69 -7.86 -16.85
CA HIS A 46 8.26 -8.05 -16.92
C HIS A 46 7.96 -8.95 -18.13
N ASP A 47 7.14 -9.98 -17.92
CA ASP A 47 6.55 -10.72 -19.02
C ASP A 47 5.53 -9.83 -19.72
N GLU A 48 6.03 -8.90 -20.54
CA GLU A 48 5.22 -7.98 -21.31
C GLU A 48 4.18 -8.72 -22.15
N ALA A 49 4.52 -9.93 -22.62
CA ALA A 49 3.61 -10.78 -23.39
C ALA A 49 2.48 -11.34 -22.52
N GLY A 50 2.78 -11.80 -21.30
CA GLY A 50 1.76 -12.23 -20.33
C GLY A 50 0.84 -11.10 -19.90
N ILE A 51 1.38 -9.89 -19.68
CA ILE A 51 0.58 -8.70 -19.36
C ILE A 51 -0.33 -8.33 -20.53
N ALA A 52 0.21 -8.29 -21.77
CA ALA A 52 -0.58 -8.00 -22.96
C ALA A 52 -1.70 -9.02 -23.18
N THR A 53 -1.42 -10.32 -22.98
CA THR A 53 -2.41 -11.40 -23.09
C THR A 53 -3.56 -11.19 -22.11
N ILE A 54 -3.27 -10.89 -20.83
CA ILE A 54 -4.30 -10.61 -19.83
C ILE A 54 -5.14 -9.39 -20.22
N LEU A 55 -4.49 -8.32 -20.68
CA LEU A 55 -5.20 -7.09 -21.09
C LEU A 55 -6.11 -7.31 -22.31
N ASP A 56 -5.73 -8.19 -23.24
CA ASP A 56 -6.54 -8.55 -24.40
C ASP A 56 -7.69 -9.51 -24.02
N GLU A 57 -7.49 -10.40 -23.04
CA GLU A 57 -8.53 -11.31 -22.54
C GLU A 57 -9.55 -10.62 -21.64
N VAL A 58 -9.13 -9.58 -20.91
CA VAL A 58 -10.05 -8.77 -20.12
C VAL A 58 -10.94 -7.97 -21.07
N GLN A 59 -12.22 -8.31 -21.12
CA GLN A 59 -13.25 -7.43 -21.67
C GLN A 59 -13.75 -6.52 -20.55
N PRO A 60 -13.23 -5.28 -20.41
CA PRO A 60 -13.73 -4.39 -19.38
C PRO A 60 -15.22 -4.11 -19.62
N PRO A 61 -16.03 -4.03 -18.56
CA PRO A 61 -17.44 -3.68 -18.71
C PRO A 61 -17.54 -2.30 -19.37
N VAL A 62 -18.42 -2.19 -20.37
CA VAL A 62 -18.72 -0.90 -20.99
C VAL A 62 -19.44 -0.05 -19.95
N VAL A 63 -18.82 1.07 -19.56
CA VAL A 63 -19.41 2.03 -18.64
C VAL A 63 -20.53 2.75 -19.36
N ASP A 64 -21.77 2.34 -19.08
CA ASP A 64 -22.97 3.02 -19.56
C ASP A 64 -23.15 4.39 -18.88
N ASP A 65 -24.06 5.20 -19.41
CA ASP A 65 -24.25 6.57 -18.91
C ASP A 65 -24.76 6.62 -17.47
N ASN A 66 -25.51 5.62 -17.01
CA ASN A 66 -25.97 5.52 -15.63
C ASN A 66 -24.81 5.18 -14.68
N MET A 67 -23.92 4.27 -15.10
CA MET A 67 -22.72 3.93 -14.36
C MET A 67 -21.73 5.11 -14.34
N ARG A 68 -21.67 5.89 -15.42
CA ARG A 68 -20.91 7.15 -15.48
C ARG A 68 -21.46 8.20 -14.52
N GLU A 69 -22.78 8.41 -14.50
CA GLU A 69 -23.42 9.33 -13.55
C GLU A 69 -23.19 8.89 -12.11
N MET A 70 -23.34 7.59 -11.81
CA MET A 70 -23.06 7.04 -10.47
C MET A 70 -21.60 7.23 -10.04
N LEU A 71 -20.63 6.99 -10.94
CA LEU A 71 -19.21 7.19 -10.66
C LEU A 71 -18.86 8.67 -10.45
N ASN A 72 -19.59 9.58 -11.10
CA ASN A 72 -19.45 11.02 -10.91
C ASN A 72 -20.20 11.54 -9.67
N ALA A 73 -21.24 10.84 -9.22
CA ALA A 73 -22.07 11.23 -8.07
C ALA A 73 -21.35 11.15 -6.71
N LEU A 74 -20.25 10.39 -6.62
CA LEU A 74 -19.40 10.22 -5.43
C LEU A 74 -18.56 11.47 -5.04
N THR A 75 -18.96 12.66 -5.48
CA THR A 75 -18.24 13.91 -5.25
C THR A 75 -18.84 14.77 -4.15
N ASP A 76 -19.74 14.24 -3.32
CA ASP A 76 -20.21 14.96 -2.14
C ASP A 76 -19.09 15.18 -1.11
N GLU A 77 -19.17 16.27 -0.36
CA GLU A 77 -18.15 16.67 0.61
C GLU A 77 -17.92 15.60 1.70
N SER A 78 -18.98 14.85 2.03
CA SER A 78 -18.94 13.75 2.98
C SER A 78 -18.10 12.56 2.49
N ASP A 79 -18.15 12.26 1.18
CA ASP A 79 -17.41 11.17 0.53
C ASP A 79 -15.90 11.44 0.44
N LYS A 80 -15.48 12.72 0.46
CA LYS A 80 -14.06 13.08 0.47
C LYS A 80 -13.46 13.11 1.88
N ARG A 81 -14.24 13.57 2.87
CA ARG A 81 -13.80 13.67 4.28
C ARG A 81 -13.67 12.30 4.95
N TRP A 82 -14.60 11.40 4.67
CA TRP A 82 -14.66 10.11 5.36
C TRP A 82 -13.41 9.23 5.10
N PRO A 83 -12.93 9.04 3.86
CA PRO A 83 -11.74 8.24 3.57
C PRO A 83 -10.48 8.78 4.24
N ILE A 84 -10.28 10.11 4.20
CA ILE A 84 -9.12 10.76 4.81
C ILE A 84 -9.10 10.53 6.33
N LYS A 85 -10.25 10.62 6.99
CA LYS A 85 -10.36 10.35 8.42
C LYS A 85 -10.08 8.89 8.79
N GLN A 86 -10.36 7.94 7.91
CA GLN A 86 -10.13 6.51 8.12
C GLN A 86 -8.68 6.06 7.86
N MET A 87 -7.79 6.92 7.37
CA MET A 87 -6.39 6.54 7.12
C MET A 87 -5.68 6.11 8.42
N ASN A 88 -4.83 5.08 8.38
CA ASN A 88 -4.09 4.67 9.57
C ASN A 88 -2.91 5.63 9.84
N THR A 89 -2.80 6.14 11.07
CA THR A 89 -1.66 6.97 11.52
C THR A 89 -0.40 6.14 11.75
N GLY A 90 0.76 6.80 11.80
CA GLY A 90 2.06 6.16 12.01
C GLY A 90 2.56 5.36 10.80
N LYS A 91 2.01 5.63 9.61
CA LYS A 91 2.50 5.04 8.36
C LYS A 91 3.63 5.89 7.80
N THR A 92 4.59 5.23 7.15
CA THR A 92 5.67 5.89 6.43
C THR A 92 5.08 6.83 5.37
N PRO A 93 5.60 8.06 5.23
CA PRO A 93 5.12 9.00 4.21
C PRO A 93 5.26 8.42 2.80
N GLY A 94 4.42 8.91 1.90
CA GLY A 94 4.51 8.60 0.48
C GLY A 94 5.77 9.19 -0.17
N ASN A 95 5.84 9.09 -1.49
CA ASN A 95 6.90 9.74 -2.27
C ASN A 95 6.85 11.28 -2.18
N ASP A 96 5.73 11.84 -1.73
CA ASP A 96 5.50 13.26 -1.47
C ASP A 96 6.05 13.72 -0.11
N GLY A 97 6.47 12.79 0.77
CA GLY A 97 6.97 13.11 2.10
C GLY A 97 5.88 13.47 3.11
N LEU A 98 4.60 13.43 2.73
CA LEU A 98 3.47 13.77 3.61
C LEU A 98 2.93 12.50 4.28
N THR A 99 2.64 12.59 5.57
CA THR A 99 2.07 11.47 6.33
C THR A 99 0.55 11.58 6.42
N ASN A 100 -0.10 10.50 6.82
CA ASN A 100 -1.56 10.48 6.98
C ASN A 100 -2.07 11.51 8.00
N GLU A 101 -1.25 11.88 8.99
CA GLU A 101 -1.52 12.93 9.96
C GLU A 101 -1.69 14.29 9.28
N PHE A 102 -0.87 14.60 8.27
CA PHE A 102 -1.02 15.84 7.49
C PHE A 102 -2.40 15.90 6.83
N PHE A 103 -2.79 14.85 6.12
CA PHE A 103 -4.07 14.82 5.42
C PHE A 103 -5.26 14.90 6.40
N LYS A 104 -5.15 14.26 7.57
CA LYS A 104 -6.18 14.33 8.61
C LYS A 104 -6.31 15.70 9.25
N GLU A 105 -5.18 16.35 9.53
CA GLU A 105 -5.16 17.69 10.14
C GLU A 105 -5.76 18.74 9.21
N TYR A 106 -5.42 18.67 7.92
CA TYR A 106 -5.86 19.66 6.92
C TYR A 106 -7.06 19.21 6.10
N VAL A 107 -7.81 18.19 6.54
CA VAL A 107 -8.90 17.58 5.77
C VAL A 107 -9.93 18.60 5.30
N ASP A 108 -10.29 19.57 6.12
CA ASP A 108 -11.30 20.57 5.76
C ASP A 108 -10.80 21.51 4.63
N LEU A 109 -9.53 21.91 4.68
CA LEU A 109 -8.88 22.72 3.64
C LEU A 109 -8.72 21.91 2.35
N LEU A 110 -8.26 20.66 2.47
CA LEU A 110 -8.06 19.75 1.34
C LEU A 110 -9.37 19.44 0.63
N CYS A 111 -10.44 19.10 1.37
CA CYS A 111 -11.75 18.84 0.78
C CYS A 111 -12.29 20.05 0.02
N THR A 112 -12.10 21.27 0.55
CA THR A 112 -12.48 22.51 -0.15
C THR A 112 -11.75 22.65 -1.49
N LEU A 113 -10.42 22.45 -1.50
CA LEU A 113 -9.61 22.53 -2.72
C LEU A 113 -9.97 21.43 -3.73
N LEU A 114 -10.18 20.20 -3.25
CA LEU A 114 -10.54 19.04 -4.06
C LEU A 114 -11.94 19.17 -4.69
N LEU A 115 -12.85 19.91 -4.06
CA LEU A 115 -14.16 20.24 -4.65
C LEU A 115 -14.04 21.34 -5.71
N ALA A 116 -13.13 22.31 -5.54
CA ALA A 116 -12.95 23.41 -6.49
C ALA A 116 -12.22 23.01 -7.79
N MET A 117 -11.58 21.85 -7.83
CA MET A 117 -10.82 21.35 -8.99
C MET A 117 -11.69 20.65 -10.06
N TYR A 118 -12.96 20.36 -9.76
CA TYR A 118 -13.92 19.69 -10.64
C TYR A 118 -15.16 20.54 -10.83
#